data_AF-A0A522QW54-F1
#
_entry.id   AF-A0A522QW54-F1
#
_cell.length_a   1.000
_cell.length_b   1.000
_cell.length_c   1.000
_cell.angle_alpha   90.00
_cell.angle_beta   90.00
_cell.angle_gamma   90.00
#
_symmetry.space_group_name_H-M   'P 1'
#
loop_
_entity.id
_entity.type
_entity.pdbx_description
1 polymer ?
#
loop_
_entity_poly.entity_id
_entity_poly.type
_entity_poly.pdbx_seq_one_letter_code
_entity_poly.pdbx_strand_id
1 'polypeptide(L)'
;MPAGADSVLGWLRGRTDGELADLLRRRPDLTLPAPADLTALAGRLSVRSSVQRALDGLDAYTLQVLAAVMHGDAGSDGHDPAFGDALADLRALALVWDDG
;
A
#
# COMPACT_ATOMS: atom_id res chain seq x y z
N MET A 1 9.31 9.89 2.31
CA MET A 1 10.31 9.18 3.15
C MET A 1 9.81 7.76 3.36
N PRO A 2 10.63 6.68 3.43
CA PRO A 2 10.10 5.37 3.79
C PRO A 2 9.66 5.48 5.24
N ALA A 3 8.36 5.67 5.41
CA ALA A 3 7.78 5.89 6.70
C ALA A 3 8.04 4.61 7.51
N GLY A 4 8.71 4.75 8.67
CA GLY A 4 9.18 3.62 9.46
C GLY A 4 8.03 2.70 9.86
N ALA A 5 8.32 1.49 10.33
CA ALA A 5 7.29 0.53 10.75
C ALA A 5 6.22 1.14 11.68
N ASP A 6 6.58 2.17 12.46
CA ASP A 6 5.67 2.93 13.32
C ASP A 6 4.57 3.70 12.56
N SER A 7 4.88 4.28 11.41
CA SER A 7 3.89 4.97 10.55
C SER A 7 2.90 3.99 9.92
N VAL A 8 3.41 2.86 9.40
CA VAL A 8 2.60 1.78 8.81
C VAL A 8 1.72 1.15 9.89
N LEU A 9 2.25 0.96 11.09
CA LEU A 9 1.48 0.46 12.22
C LEU A 9 0.39 1.44 12.66
N GLY A 10 0.67 2.75 12.66
CA GLY A 10 -0.33 3.79 12.88
C GLY A 10 -1.45 3.73 11.85
N TRP A 11 -1.09 3.66 10.56
CA TRP A 11 -2.04 3.50 9.47
C TRP A 11 -2.90 2.24 9.61
N LEU A 12 -2.29 1.08 9.91
CA LEU A 12 -3.00 -0.18 10.12
C LEU A 12 -4.01 -0.12 11.27
N ARG A 13 -3.68 0.57 12.37
CA ARG A 13 -4.58 0.75 13.52
C ARG A 13 -5.82 1.59 13.19
N GLY A 14 -5.75 2.43 12.17
CA GLY A 14 -6.87 3.22 11.68
C GLY A 14 -7.80 2.47 10.71
N ARG A 15 -7.46 1.23 10.31
CA ARG A 15 -8.26 0.43 9.38
C ARG A 15 -9.31 -0.40 10.09
N THR A 16 -10.43 -0.61 9.43
CA THR A 16 -11.47 -1.55 9.86
C THR A 16 -11.09 -3.00 9.53
N ASP A 17 -11.71 -3.96 10.20
CA ASP A 17 -11.50 -5.39 9.94
C ASP A 17 -11.77 -5.78 8.47
N GLY A 18 -12.78 -5.15 7.84
CA GLY A 18 -13.10 -5.38 6.43
C GLY A 18 -11.96 -4.94 5.52
N GLU A 19 -11.40 -3.77 5.77
CA GLU A 19 -10.28 -3.21 5.01
C GLU A 19 -8.99 -4.00 5.20
N LEU A 20 -8.74 -4.50 6.41
CA LEU A 20 -7.63 -5.41 6.68
C LEU A 20 -7.82 -6.76 5.98
N ALA A 21 -9.05 -7.30 5.98
CA ALA A 21 -9.35 -8.54 5.27
C ALA A 21 -9.21 -8.39 3.74
N ASP A 22 -9.61 -7.25 3.17
CA ASP A 22 -9.39 -6.91 1.76
C ASP A 22 -7.89 -6.86 1.43
N LEU A 23 -7.09 -6.19 2.27
CA LEU A 23 -5.63 -6.13 2.12
C LEU A 23 -5.03 -7.53 2.10
N LEU A 24 -5.35 -8.38 3.07
CA LEU A 24 -4.82 -9.75 3.15
C LEU A 24 -5.24 -10.62 1.95
N ARG A 25 -6.45 -10.40 1.40
CA ARG A 25 -6.90 -11.07 0.18
C ARG A 25 -6.12 -10.64 -1.06
N ARG A 26 -5.80 -9.35 -1.18
CA ARG A 26 -5.01 -8.80 -2.29
C ARG A 26 -3.51 -9.09 -2.15
N ARG A 27 -3.02 -9.28 -0.93
CA ARG A 27 -1.63 -9.57 -0.57
C ARG A 27 -1.51 -10.91 0.18
N PRO A 28 -1.78 -12.05 -0.49
CA PRO A 28 -1.74 -13.36 0.18
C PRO A 28 -0.34 -13.70 0.72
N ASP A 29 0.72 -13.10 0.16
CA ASP A 29 2.09 -13.23 0.64
C ASP A 29 2.29 -12.71 2.08
N LEU A 30 1.42 -11.82 2.56
CA LEU A 30 1.46 -11.32 3.94
C LEU A 30 0.91 -12.33 4.95
N THR A 31 0.19 -13.36 4.51
CA THR A 31 -0.50 -14.32 5.39
C THR A 31 0.29 -15.61 5.63
N LEU A 32 1.48 -15.76 5.04
CA LEU A 32 2.24 -17.01 5.08
C LEU A 32 3.64 -16.82 5.70
N PRO A 33 3.87 -17.26 6.96
CA PRO A 33 2.89 -17.81 7.93
C PRO A 33 1.93 -16.74 8.45
N ALA A 34 0.81 -17.05 9.13
CA ALA A 34 -0.12 -16.00 9.58
C ALA A 34 0.56 -15.00 10.55
N PRO A 35 0.37 -13.68 10.38
CA PRO A 35 0.91 -12.70 11.33
C PRO A 35 0.16 -12.79 12.65
N ALA A 36 0.87 -12.70 13.78
CA ALA A 36 0.27 -12.78 15.12
C ALA A 36 -0.44 -11.48 15.53
N ASP A 37 -0.01 -10.35 15.00
CA ASP A 37 -0.52 -9.01 15.32
C ASP A 37 -0.22 -8.00 14.20
N LEU A 38 -0.70 -6.76 14.37
CA LEU A 38 -0.49 -5.66 13.42
C LEU A 38 0.98 -5.23 13.32
N THR A 39 1.79 -5.43 14.36
CA THR A 39 3.23 -5.10 14.34
C THR A 39 3.99 -6.07 13.43
N ALA A 40 3.69 -7.37 13.53
CA ALA A 40 4.20 -8.38 12.62
C ALA A 40 3.72 -8.13 11.18
N LEU A 41 2.48 -7.69 10.99
CA LEU A 41 1.95 -7.30 9.67
C LEU A 41 2.70 -6.08 9.10
N ALA A 42 2.88 -5.01 9.89
CA ALA A 42 3.63 -3.82 9.50
C ALA A 42 5.07 -4.18 9.09
N GLY A 43 5.75 -5.02 9.89
CA GLY A 43 7.08 -5.49 9.57
C GLY A 43 7.16 -6.20 8.21
N ARG A 44 6.16 -7.01 7.86
CA ARG A 44 6.08 -7.71 6.57
C ARG A 44 5.76 -6.80 5.40
N LEU A 45 4.86 -5.83 5.60
CA LEU A 45 4.57 -4.80 4.60
C LEU A 45 5.84 -4.04 4.21
N SER A 46 6.74 -3.81 5.15
CA SER A 46 8.04 -3.15 4.92
C SER A 46 9.11 -4.07 4.31
N VAL A 47 8.86 -5.37 4.13
CA VAL A 47 9.85 -6.29 3.53
C VAL A 47 9.96 -6.05 2.04
N ARG A 48 11.18 -5.81 1.56
CA ARG A 48 11.46 -5.54 0.15
C ARG A 48 10.89 -6.60 -0.81
N SER A 49 11.05 -7.89 -0.52
CA SER A 49 10.54 -8.96 -1.38
C SER A 49 9.01 -8.97 -1.49
N SER A 50 8.31 -8.57 -0.42
CA SER A 50 6.86 -8.45 -0.38
C SER A 50 6.39 -7.24 -1.18
N VAL A 51 7.08 -6.11 -1.06
CA VAL A 51 6.85 -4.93 -1.91
C VAL A 51 7.09 -5.25 -3.39
N GLN A 52 8.19 -5.92 -3.74
CA GLN A 52 8.47 -6.30 -5.14
C GLN A 52 7.35 -7.15 -5.73
N ARG A 53 6.87 -8.17 -5.01
CA ARG A 53 5.75 -8.99 -5.47
C ARG A 53 4.47 -8.19 -5.71
N ALA A 54 4.20 -7.20 -4.87
CA ALA A 54 3.06 -6.30 -5.07
C ALA A 54 3.25 -5.43 -6.32
N LEU A 55 4.46 -4.93 -6.57
CA LEU A 55 4.80 -4.14 -7.76
C LEU A 55 4.75 -4.96 -9.05
N ASP A 56 5.17 -6.24 -9.01
CA ASP A 56 5.14 -7.15 -10.16
C ASP A 56 3.72 -7.38 -10.70
N GLY A 57 2.69 -7.18 -9.87
CA GLY A 57 1.28 -7.29 -10.25
C GLY A 57 0.66 -6.01 -10.80
N LEU A 58 1.39 -4.89 -10.82
CA LEU A 58 0.89 -3.60 -11.28
C LEU A 58 1.08 -3.44 -12.79
N ASP A 59 0.15 -2.74 -13.42
CA ASP A 59 0.33 -2.29 -14.81
C ASP A 59 1.25 -1.06 -14.89
N ALA A 60 1.66 -0.72 -16.12
CA ALA A 60 2.58 0.38 -16.37
C ALA A 60 2.03 1.74 -15.91
N TYR A 61 0.71 1.95 -16.04
CA TYR A 61 0.07 3.20 -15.63
C TYR A 61 0.10 3.36 -14.11
N THR A 62 -0.26 2.31 -13.37
CA THR A 62 -0.26 2.29 -11.90
C THR A 62 1.15 2.47 -11.35
N LEU A 63 2.17 1.90 -12.01
CA LEU A 63 3.58 2.16 -11.68
C LEU A 63 3.98 3.62 -11.92
N GLN A 64 3.49 4.25 -12.99
CA GLN A 64 3.74 5.67 -13.25
C GLN A 64 3.06 6.55 -12.19
N VAL A 65 1.83 6.23 -11.79
CA VAL A 65 1.12 6.92 -10.69
C VAL A 65 1.90 6.79 -9.38
N LEU A 66 2.37 5.58 -9.05
CA LEU A 66 3.21 5.37 -7.87
C LEU A 66 4.48 6.23 -7.92
N ALA A 67 5.16 6.28 -9.08
CA ALA A 67 6.33 7.12 -9.25
C ALA A 67 6.01 8.62 -9.05
N ALA A 68 4.91 9.11 -9.60
CA ALA A 68 4.48 10.51 -9.43
C ALA A 68 4.21 10.84 -7.95
N VAL A 69 3.49 9.97 -7.23
CA VAL A 69 3.24 10.13 -5.79
C VAL A 69 4.55 10.19 -5.00
N MET A 70 5.51 9.30 -5.30
CA MET A 70 6.80 9.25 -4.62
C MET A 70 7.66 10.51 -4.82
N HIS A 71 7.52 11.18 -5.96
CA HIS A 71 8.23 12.43 -6.25
C HIS A 71 7.49 13.67 -5.73
N GLY A 72 6.26 13.53 -5.24
CA GLY A 72 5.41 14.66 -4.86
C GLY A 72 4.74 15.34 -6.07
N ASP A 73 4.79 14.71 -7.24
CA ASP A 73 4.23 15.21 -8.49
C ASP A 73 2.74 14.85 -8.65
N ALA A 74 2.12 14.23 -7.63
CA ALA A 74 0.68 13.93 -7.59
C ALA A 74 -0.22 15.19 -7.48
N GLY A 75 0.33 16.37 -7.79
CA GLY A 75 -0.35 17.66 -7.73
C GLY A 75 -1.41 17.79 -8.80
N SER A 76 -2.67 17.66 -8.38
CA SER A 76 -3.88 18.40 -8.78
C SER A 76 -4.02 18.96 -10.21
N ASP A 77 -3.56 18.26 -11.24
CA ASP A 77 -3.91 18.59 -12.63
C ASP A 77 -4.81 17.49 -13.21
N GLY A 78 -6.12 17.75 -13.12
CA GLY A 78 -7.17 16.96 -13.74
C GLY A 78 -7.81 15.92 -12.82
N HIS A 79 -9.15 15.91 -12.76
CA HIS A 79 -9.92 14.81 -12.19
C HIS A 79 -9.82 13.56 -13.09
N ASP A 80 -8.62 13.05 -13.36
CA ASP A 80 -8.46 11.81 -14.10
C ASP A 80 -9.01 10.67 -13.23
N PRO A 81 -10.18 10.09 -13.56
CA PRO A 81 -10.73 9.00 -12.79
C PRO A 81 -9.77 7.80 -12.76
N ALA A 82 -8.98 7.59 -13.83
CA ALA A 82 -8.00 6.52 -13.88
C ALA A 82 -6.88 6.74 -12.86
N PHE A 83 -6.46 7.98 -12.61
CA PHE A 83 -5.48 8.29 -11.57
C PHE A 83 -6.05 7.97 -10.18
N GLY A 84 -7.32 8.34 -9.96
CA GLY A 84 -8.04 8.01 -8.72
C GLY A 84 -8.15 6.51 -8.49
N ASP A 85 -8.51 5.75 -9.52
CA ASP A 85 -8.61 4.29 -9.47
C ASP A 85 -7.24 3.64 -9.21
N ALA A 86 -6.19 4.07 -9.90
CA ALA A 86 -4.83 3.60 -9.69
C ALA A 86 -4.33 3.91 -8.27
N LEU A 87 -4.60 5.11 -7.75
CA LEU A 87 -4.26 5.47 -6.38
C LEU A 87 -5.04 4.63 -5.36
N ALA A 88 -6.30 4.32 -5.63
CA ALA A 88 -7.11 3.41 -4.81
C ALA A 88 -6.52 1.99 -4.79
N ASP A 89 -6.06 1.48 -5.93
CA ASP A 89 -5.40 0.18 -6.01
C ASP A 89 -4.06 0.15 -5.27
N LEU A 90 -3.23 1.20 -5.40
CA LEU A 90 -1.99 1.34 -4.64
C LEU A 90 -2.23 1.37 -3.12
N ARG A 91 -3.29 2.06 -2.68
CA ARG A 91 -3.73 2.07 -1.27
C ARG A 91 -4.24 0.70 -0.82
N ALA A 92 -5.01 0.01 -1.67
CA ALA A 92 -5.52 -1.33 -1.38
C ALA A 92 -4.41 -2.38 -1.25
N LEU A 93 -3.26 -2.16 -1.88
CA LEU A 93 -2.05 -2.99 -1.76
C LEU A 93 -1.10 -2.53 -0.64
N ALA A 94 -1.46 -1.49 0.10
CA ALA A 94 -0.63 -0.82 1.11
C ALA A 94 0.76 -0.41 0.58
N LEU A 95 0.80 0.07 -0.67
CA LEU A 95 2.00 0.65 -1.29
C LEU A 95 2.08 2.16 -1.10
N VAL A 96 0.92 2.80 -0.94
CA VAL A 96 0.77 4.22 -0.60
C VAL A 96 -0.18 4.33 0.57
N TRP A 97 0.18 5.15 1.54
CA TRP A 97 -0.66 5.52 2.68
C TRP A 97 -0.47 7.00 2.96
N ASP A 98 -1.51 7.62 3.49
CA ASP A 98 -1.39 8.97 4.04
C ASP A 98 -0.66 8.84 5.40
N ASP A 99 0.41 9.61 5.58
CA ASP A 99 0.90 9.92 6.94
C ASP A 99 -0.19 10.79 7.57
N GLY A 100 -0.91 10.23 8.56
CA GLY A 100 -2.03 10.90 9.23
C GLY A 100 -1.64 12.18 9.96
#